data_AF-A0A0X8X9S6-F1
#
_entry.id   AF-A0A0X8X9S6-F1
#
_cell.length_a   1.000
_cell.length_b   1.000
_cell.length_c   1.000
_cell.angle_alpha   90.00
_cell.angle_beta   90.00
_cell.angle_gamma   90.00
#
_symmetry.space_group_name_H-M   'P 1'
#
loop_
_entity.id
_entity.type
_entity.pdbx_description
1 polymer ?
#
loop_
_entity_poly.entity_id
_entity_poly.type
_entity_poly.pdbx_seq_one_letter_code
_entity_poly.pdbx_strand_id
1 'polypeptide(L)'
;MNHKDRKGQEHLPSYAEQVSVVLRTLRALFNMSQSDLAKASQVSRPTINRVETLRDVDKVRTSTLEALLAVFRRLGVQVQLDEGGLVLSLPMESLMTAIKSGRSQADKEDIVALMVELNRNIRLGDPPALTQEEIRKLKYSSKGSRSKESEE
;
A
#
# COMPACT_ATOMS: atom_id res chain seq x y z
N MET A 1 -6.64 30.49 -12.11
CA MET A 1 -5.31 29.95 -12.46
C MET A 1 -5.53 28.69 -13.28
N ASN A 2 -5.04 28.67 -14.53
CA ASN A 2 -5.39 27.69 -15.57
C ASN A 2 -4.55 26.41 -15.46
N HIS A 3 -5.21 25.25 -15.60
CA HIS A 3 -4.62 23.89 -15.62
C HIS A 3 -3.92 23.52 -16.95
N LYS A 4 -3.28 24.47 -17.65
CA LYS A 4 -2.70 24.20 -18.99
C LYS A 4 -1.18 24.04 -19.07
N ASP A 5 -0.43 24.31 -18.00
CA ASP A 5 1.05 24.28 -18.05
C ASP A 5 1.66 23.36 -16.99
N ARG A 6 1.61 22.04 -17.20
CA ARG A 6 2.47 21.07 -16.48
C ARG A 6 2.88 19.89 -17.38
N LYS A 7 3.33 20.18 -18.60
CA LYS A 7 4.05 19.18 -19.41
C LYS A 7 5.53 19.23 -19.01
N GLY A 8 5.99 18.27 -18.21
CA GLY A 8 7.42 18.00 -18.05
C GLY A 8 8.00 17.95 -16.63
N GLN A 9 7.21 18.02 -15.57
CA GLN A 9 7.67 17.67 -14.22
C GLN A 9 7.01 16.36 -13.81
N GLU A 10 7.82 15.34 -13.51
CA GLU A 10 7.35 14.13 -12.82
C GLU A 10 6.78 14.57 -11.46
N HIS A 11 5.46 14.76 -11.40
CA HIS A 11 4.79 15.13 -10.17
C HIS A 11 4.63 13.86 -9.34
N LEU A 12 5.37 13.78 -8.23
CA LEU A 12 5.13 12.76 -7.22
C LEU A 12 3.66 12.84 -6.78
N PRO A 13 2.93 11.72 -6.75
CA PRO A 13 1.53 11.72 -6.34
C PRO A 13 1.41 12.19 -4.89
N SER A 14 0.40 13.01 -4.61
CA SER A 14 0.11 13.49 -3.26
C SER A 14 -0.22 12.34 -2.32
N TYR A 15 -0.10 12.54 -1.01
CA TYR A 15 -0.49 11.53 -0.03
C TYR A 15 -1.93 11.04 -0.26
N ALA A 16 -2.85 11.95 -0.59
CA ALA A 16 -4.25 11.62 -0.80
C ALA A 16 -4.48 10.80 -2.09
N GLU A 17 -3.70 11.08 -3.14
CA GLU A 17 -3.69 10.29 -4.38
C GLU A 17 -3.14 8.88 -4.14
N GLN A 18 -2.03 8.76 -3.40
CA GLN A 18 -1.46 7.47 -3.02
C GLN A 18 -2.46 6.65 -2.18
N VAL A 19 -3.08 7.26 -1.15
CA VAL A 19 -4.11 6.60 -0.33
C VAL A 19 -5.30 6.16 -1.16
N SER A 20 -5.72 6.93 -2.16
CA SER A 20 -6.83 6.54 -3.05
C SER A 20 -6.56 5.23 -3.78
N VAL A 21 -5.36 5.08 -4.36
CA VAL A 21 -4.96 3.83 -5.05
C VAL A 21 -4.91 2.68 -4.04
N VAL A 22 -4.22 2.88 -2.92
CA VAL A 22 -4.11 1.89 -1.84
C VAL A 22 -5.48 1.42 -1.35
N LEU A 23 -6.42 2.35 -1.12
CA LEU A 23 -7.76 2.03 -0.67
C LEU A 23 -8.51 1.16 -1.67
N ARG A 24 -8.46 1.49 -2.97
CA ARG A 24 -9.10 0.68 -4.02
C ARG A 24 -8.52 -0.73 -4.06
N THR A 25 -7.19 -0.85 -4.00
CA THR A 25 -6.51 -2.16 -4.00
C THR A 25 -6.90 -2.99 -2.79
N LEU A 26 -6.82 -2.41 -1.59
CA LEU A 26 -7.13 -3.13 -0.36
C LEU A 26 -8.63 -3.48 -0.31
N ARG A 27 -9.52 -2.61 -0.77
CA ARG A 27 -10.95 -2.95 -0.89
C ARG A 27 -11.17 -4.13 -1.82
N ALA A 28 -10.53 -4.15 -2.99
CA ALA A 28 -10.63 -5.26 -3.93
C ALA A 28 -10.07 -6.55 -3.31
N LEU A 29 -8.88 -6.47 -2.70
CA LEU A 29 -8.20 -7.59 -2.08
C LEU A 29 -9.02 -8.24 -0.94
N PHE A 30 -9.65 -7.44 -0.09
CA PHE A 30 -10.51 -7.90 1.00
C PHE A 30 -11.98 -8.06 0.60
N ASN A 31 -12.29 -7.95 -0.70
CA ASN A 31 -13.65 -8.05 -1.23
C ASN A 31 -14.67 -7.18 -0.48
N MET A 32 -14.27 -5.97 -0.09
CA MET A 32 -15.11 -5.02 0.62
C MET A 32 -15.76 -4.07 -0.37
N SER A 33 -17.06 -3.82 -0.28
CA SER A 33 -17.71 -2.72 -1.02
C SER A 33 -17.39 -1.36 -0.37
N GLN A 34 -17.66 -0.25 -1.06
CA GLN A 34 -17.58 1.09 -0.44
C GLN A 34 -18.55 1.22 0.75
N SER A 35 -19.68 0.51 0.73
CA SER A 35 -20.64 0.48 1.84
C SER A 35 -20.07 -0.26 3.04
N ASP A 36 -19.31 -1.34 2.83
CA ASP A 36 -18.66 -2.09 3.92
C ASP A 36 -17.54 -1.26 4.54
N LEU A 37 -16.73 -0.59 3.70
CA LEU A 37 -15.70 0.32 4.18
C LEU A 37 -16.32 1.51 4.93
N ALA A 38 -17.46 2.04 4.47
CA ALA A 38 -18.17 3.12 5.16
C ALA A 38 -18.60 2.70 6.57
N LYS A 39 -19.20 1.51 6.71
CA LYS A 39 -19.58 0.94 8.01
C LYS A 39 -18.38 0.74 8.93
N ALA A 40 -17.28 0.20 8.39
CA ALA A 40 -16.09 -0.12 9.18
C ALA A 40 -15.27 1.12 9.60
N SER A 41 -15.24 2.16 8.77
CA SER A 41 -14.46 3.39 9.01
C SER A 41 -15.26 4.53 9.65
N GLN A 42 -16.59 4.43 9.65
CA GLN A 42 -17.51 5.53 9.99
C GLN A 42 -17.35 6.76 9.07
N VAL A 43 -16.75 6.58 7.89
CA VAL A 43 -16.67 7.61 6.84
C VAL A 43 -17.82 7.41 5.86
N SER A 44 -18.46 8.50 5.44
CA SER A 44 -19.60 8.41 4.52
C SER A 44 -19.19 7.84 3.17
N ARG A 45 -20.05 6.98 2.58
CA ARG A 45 -19.83 6.42 1.24
C ARG A 45 -19.56 7.49 0.16
N PRO A 46 -20.22 8.66 0.13
CA PRO A 46 -19.87 9.74 -0.80
C PRO A 46 -18.43 10.25 -0.63
N THR A 47 -17.92 10.31 0.60
CA THR A 47 -16.54 10.72 0.87
C THR A 47 -15.55 9.66 0.39
N ILE A 48 -15.85 8.38 0.61
CA ILE A 48 -15.04 7.27 0.09
C ILE A 48 -15.00 7.31 -1.44
N ASN A 49 -16.15 7.47 -2.09
CA ASN A 49 -16.22 7.58 -3.54
C ASN A 49 -15.40 8.77 -4.06
N ARG A 50 -15.46 9.90 -3.35
CA ARG A 50 -14.67 11.09 -3.67
C ARG A 50 -13.16 10.81 -3.60
N VAL A 51 -12.71 10.11 -2.56
CA VAL A 51 -11.31 9.68 -2.42
C VAL A 51 -10.93 8.71 -3.55
N GLU A 52 -11.69 7.64 -3.76
CA GLU A 52 -11.37 6.59 -4.74
C GLU A 52 -11.40 7.09 -6.21
N THR A 53 -12.18 8.12 -6.50
CA THR A 53 -12.27 8.73 -7.84
C THR A 53 -11.34 9.94 -8.04
N LEU A 54 -10.51 10.26 -7.04
CA LEU A 54 -9.60 11.41 -7.03
C LEU A 54 -10.27 12.79 -7.17
N ARG A 55 -11.61 12.85 -7.08
CA ARG A 55 -12.35 14.10 -7.20
C ARG A 55 -12.10 14.97 -5.98
N ASP A 56 -11.56 16.19 -6.16
CA ASP A 56 -11.29 17.11 -5.03
C ASP A 56 -10.49 16.44 -3.88
N VAL A 57 -9.62 15.48 -4.21
CA VAL A 57 -8.97 14.60 -3.22
C VAL A 57 -8.03 15.38 -2.30
N ASP A 58 -7.42 16.45 -2.80
CA ASP A 58 -6.57 17.37 -2.02
C ASP A 58 -7.31 18.10 -0.90
N LYS A 59 -8.65 18.14 -0.96
CA LYS A 59 -9.49 18.76 0.08
C LYS A 59 -9.88 17.77 1.18
N VAL A 60 -9.53 16.50 1.05
CA VAL A 60 -9.84 15.48 2.05
C VAL A 60 -8.87 15.61 3.22
N ARG A 61 -9.41 15.64 4.44
CA ARG A 61 -8.60 15.74 5.65
C ARG A 61 -7.76 14.49 5.85
N THR A 62 -6.51 14.65 6.29
CA THR A 62 -5.62 13.54 6.64
C THR A 62 -6.26 12.59 7.66
N SER A 63 -7.00 13.11 8.64
CA SER A 63 -7.72 12.28 9.62
C SER A 63 -8.77 11.36 8.98
N THR A 64 -9.40 11.78 7.88
CA THR A 64 -10.33 10.95 7.11
C THR A 64 -9.57 9.85 6.37
N LEU A 65 -8.42 10.17 5.76
CA LEU A 65 -7.58 9.18 5.09
C LEU A 65 -7.07 8.12 6.09
N GLU A 66 -6.59 8.55 7.26
CA GLU A 66 -6.16 7.64 8.33
C GLU A 66 -7.29 6.76 8.84
N ALA A 67 -8.51 7.28 9.00
CA ALA A 67 -9.66 6.49 9.42
C ALA A 67 -9.99 5.35 8.43
N LEU A 68 -9.81 5.60 7.13
CA LEU A 68 -9.99 4.59 6.09
C LEU A 68 -8.87 3.54 6.13
N LEU A 69 -7.60 3.98 6.23
CA LEU A 69 -6.46 3.05 6.35
C LEU A 69 -6.49 2.23 7.63
N ALA A 70 -7.01 2.78 8.73
CA ALA A 70 -7.12 2.09 10.01
C ALA A 70 -8.01 0.84 9.93
N VAL A 71 -8.98 0.78 9.00
CA VAL A 71 -9.77 -0.42 8.76
C VAL A 71 -8.87 -1.57 8.33
N PHE A 72 -7.96 -1.34 7.38
CA PHE A 72 -7.06 -2.36 6.86
C PHE A 72 -5.95 -2.71 7.83
N ARG A 73 -5.50 -1.75 8.66
CA ARG A 73 -4.60 -2.04 9.79
C ARG A 73 -5.23 -3.03 10.78
N ARG A 74 -6.53 -2.92 11.06
CA ARG A 74 -7.27 -3.91 11.87
C ARG A 74 -7.41 -5.27 11.19
N LEU A 75 -7.32 -5.33 9.87
CA LEU A 75 -7.25 -6.57 9.08
C LEU A 75 -5.80 -7.11 8.96
N GLY A 76 -4.86 -6.50 9.67
CA GLY A 76 -3.45 -6.91 9.77
C GLY A 76 -2.54 -6.36 8.67
N VAL A 77 -3.05 -5.49 7.78
CA VAL A 77 -2.22 -4.80 6.79
C VAL A 77 -1.35 -3.75 7.49
N GLN A 78 -0.05 -3.82 7.29
CA GLN A 78 0.86 -2.81 7.78
C GLN A 78 1.00 -1.72 6.70
N VAL A 79 0.75 -0.48 7.09
CA VAL A 79 0.81 0.68 6.20
C VAL A 79 1.81 1.66 6.78
N GLN A 80 2.91 1.90 6.06
CA GLN A 80 3.96 2.83 6.45
C GLN A 80 4.11 3.90 5.37
N LEU A 81 4.38 5.14 5.79
CA LEU A 81 4.79 6.20 4.88
C LEU A 81 6.31 6.27 4.95
N ASP A 82 6.96 6.18 3.81
CA ASP A 82 8.40 6.29 3.65
C ASP A 82 8.75 7.42 2.66
N GLU A 83 10.04 7.76 2.52
CA GLU A 83 10.52 8.80 1.60
C GLU A 83 10.10 8.55 0.14
N GLY A 84 9.94 7.28 -0.23
CA GLY A 84 9.46 6.84 -1.55
C GLY A 84 7.93 6.71 -1.69
N GLY A 85 7.17 6.97 -0.63
CA GLY A 85 5.70 6.88 -0.63
C GLY A 85 5.13 5.82 0.31
N LEU A 86 3.90 5.38 0.03
CA LEU A 86 3.17 4.40 0.85
C LEU A 86 3.68 2.97 0.63
N VAL A 87 4.24 2.38 1.69
CA VAL A 87 4.66 0.98 1.76
C VAL A 87 3.58 0.14 2.43
N LEU A 88 3.13 -0.90 1.72
CA LEU A 88 2.18 -1.88 2.22
C LEU A 88 2.89 -3.21 2.49
N SER A 89 2.81 -3.70 3.73
CA SER A 89 3.20 -5.06 4.07
C SER A 89 1.96 -5.86 4.42
N LEU A 90 1.79 -6.99 3.76
CA LEU A 90 0.70 -7.93 3.98
C LEU A 90 1.28 -9.22 4.57
N PRO A 91 1.24 -9.38 5.90
CA PRO A 91 1.58 -10.63 6.55
C PRO A 91 0.74 -11.78 5.97
N MET A 92 1.29 -12.99 6.00
CA MET A 92 0.64 -14.18 5.47
C MET A 92 -0.78 -14.37 6.03
N GLU A 93 -1.01 -14.03 7.30
CA GLU A 93 -2.32 -14.12 7.95
C GLU A 93 -3.37 -13.18 7.31
N SER A 94 -2.98 -11.95 7.00
CA SER A 94 -3.84 -10.98 6.30
C SER A 94 -4.12 -11.40 4.87
N LEU A 95 -3.11 -11.95 4.18
CA LEU A 95 -3.28 -12.49 2.83
C LEU A 95 -4.25 -13.68 2.82
N MET A 96 -4.11 -14.59 3.78
CA MET A 96 -5.04 -15.72 3.93
C MET A 96 -6.46 -15.26 4.24
N THR A 97 -6.61 -14.19 5.02
CA THR A 97 -7.91 -13.56 5.30
C THR A 97 -8.53 -13.00 4.02
N ALA A 98 -7.75 -12.24 3.25
CA ALA A 98 -8.16 -11.70 1.95
C ALA A 98 -8.60 -12.81 0.97
N ILE A 99 -7.81 -13.88 0.86
CA ILE A 99 -8.12 -15.04 -0.01
C ILE A 99 -9.42 -15.72 0.42
N LYS A 100 -9.66 -15.88 1.73
CA LYS A 100 -10.92 -16.48 2.24
C LYS A 100 -12.14 -15.59 2.00
N SER A 101 -11.96 -14.27 1.95
CA SER A 101 -13.03 -13.30 1.67
C SER A 101 -13.34 -13.13 0.17
N GLY A 102 -12.40 -13.46 -0.72
CA GLY A 102 -12.59 -13.37 -2.18
C GLY A 102 -13.47 -14.50 -2.73
N ARG A 103 -14.62 -14.16 -3.33
CA ARG A 103 -15.39 -15.11 -4.13
C ARG A 103 -14.90 -15.05 -5.59
N SER A 104 -14.76 -16.22 -6.22
CA SER A 104 -14.53 -16.43 -7.66
C SER A 104 -13.15 -16.10 -8.23
N GLN A 105 -12.83 -16.84 -9.30
CA GLN A 105 -11.57 -16.86 -10.04
C GLN A 105 -11.41 -15.66 -10.99
N ALA A 106 -12.51 -14.95 -11.28
CA ALA A 106 -12.58 -13.81 -12.20
C ALA A 106 -12.00 -12.50 -11.62
N ASP A 107 -12.03 -12.30 -10.30
CA ASP A 107 -11.56 -11.06 -9.66
C ASP A 107 -10.03 -11.04 -9.42
N LYS A 108 -9.36 -12.19 -9.63
CA LYS A 108 -7.92 -12.35 -9.40
C LYS A 108 -7.09 -11.62 -10.44
N GLU A 109 -7.55 -11.57 -11.68
CA GLU A 109 -6.87 -10.86 -12.77
C GLU A 109 -6.92 -9.34 -12.55
N ASP A 110 -8.04 -8.81 -12.04
CA ASP A 110 -8.18 -7.40 -11.69
C ASP A 110 -7.29 -7.01 -10.50
N ILE A 111 -7.17 -7.88 -9.49
CA ILE A 111 -6.24 -7.67 -8.36
C ILE A 111 -4.80 -7.67 -8.86
N VAL A 112 -4.41 -8.60 -9.74
CA VAL A 112 -3.05 -8.65 -10.33
C VAL A 112 -2.81 -7.42 -11.21
N ALA A 113 -3.78 -6.98 -12.01
CA ALA A 113 -3.69 -5.76 -12.80
C ALA A 113 -3.50 -4.53 -11.91
N LEU A 114 -4.23 -4.42 -10.80
CA LEU A 114 -4.07 -3.36 -9.80
C LEU A 114 -2.73 -3.44 -9.08
N MET A 115 -2.22 -4.64 -8.76
CA MET A 115 -0.89 -4.82 -8.17
C MET A 115 0.23 -4.46 -9.14
N VAL A 116 0.06 -4.74 -10.43
CA VAL A 116 0.98 -4.32 -11.50
C VAL A 116 0.91 -2.81 -11.73
N GLU A 117 -0.27 -2.21 -11.65
CA GLU A 117 -0.46 -0.76 -11.70
C GLU A 117 0.17 -0.07 -10.47
N LEU A 118 0.00 -0.64 -9.28
CA LEU A 118 0.72 -0.22 -8.06
C LEU A 118 2.24 -0.31 -8.24
N ASN A 119 2.77 -1.42 -8.77
CA ASN A 119 4.21 -1.58 -8.97
C ASN A 119 4.75 -0.60 -10.04
N ARG A 120 3.96 -0.28 -11.07
CA ARG A 120 4.31 0.76 -12.06
C ARG A 120 4.28 2.17 -11.49
N ASN A 121 3.33 2.48 -10.60
CA ASN A 121 3.16 3.82 -10.05
C ASN A 121 3.97 4.07 -8.77
N ILE A 122 4.44 3.01 -8.09
CA ILE A 122 5.27 3.09 -6.86
C ILE A 122 6.77 2.97 -7.18
N ARG A 123 7.17 2.45 -8.35
CA ARG A 123 8.57 2.53 -8.81
C ARG A 123 8.91 3.95 -9.30
N LEU A 124 9.05 4.87 -8.36
CA LEU A 124 9.95 6.01 -8.46
C LEU A 124 11.14 5.71 -7.56
N GLY A 125 12.21 5.21 -8.18
CA GLY A 125 13.45 4.78 -7.53
C GLY A 125 13.64 3.28 -7.63
N ASP A 126 14.51 2.84 -8.55
CA ASP A 126 15.19 1.57 -8.34
C ASP A 126 15.80 1.59 -6.93
N PRO A 127 15.70 0.51 -6.13
CA PRO A 127 16.48 0.43 -4.90
C PRO A 127 17.94 0.68 -5.29
N PRO A 128 18.71 1.53 -4.55
CA PRO A 128 20.09 1.79 -4.90
C PRO A 128 20.79 0.44 -5.05
N ALA A 129 21.39 0.21 -6.22
CA ALA A 129 22.09 -1.02 -6.50
C ALA A 129 23.16 -1.20 -5.41
N LEU A 130 22.91 -2.14 -4.49
CA LEU A 130 23.87 -2.44 -3.43
C LEU A 130 25.20 -2.76 -4.09
N THR A 131 26.23 -2.01 -3.72
CA THR A 131 27.58 -2.25 -4.19
C THR A 131 28.01 -3.65 -3.75
N GLN A 132 28.92 -4.29 -4.51
CA GLN A 132 29.44 -5.60 -4.12
C GLN A 132 30.06 -5.62 -2.71
N GLU A 133 30.48 -4.46 -2.22
CA GLU A 133 31.04 -4.27 -0.88
C GLU A 133 29.97 -4.35 0.23
N GLU A 134 28.79 -3.78 0.01
CA GLU A 134 27.64 -3.88 0.92
C GLU A 134 27.07 -5.29 0.98
N ILE A 135 27.01 -5.97 -0.18
CA ILE A 135 26.64 -7.39 -0.27
C ILE A 135 27.65 -8.25 0.51
N ARG A 136 28.95 -7.90 0.48
CA ARG A 136 29.99 -8.59 1.25
C ARG A 136 29.77 -8.42 2.75
N LYS A 137 29.51 -7.20 3.22
CA LYS A 137 29.28 -6.90 4.65
C LYS A 137 28.09 -7.67 5.22
N LEU A 138 27.01 -7.81 4.46
CA LEU A 138 25.83 -8.61 4.86
C LEU A 138 26.13 -10.12 4.96
N LYS A 139 26.98 -10.65 4.07
CA LYS A 139 27.43 -12.07 4.12
C LYS A 139 28.39 -12.36 5.28
N TYR A 140 29.13 -11.38 5.77
CA TYR A 140 30.02 -11.55 6.92
C TYR A 140 29.31 -11.30 8.27
N SER A 141 28.29 -10.43 8.32
CA SER A 141 27.52 -10.21 9.55
C SER A 141 26.64 -11.41 9.96
N SER A 142 26.29 -12.28 9.01
CA SER A 142 25.45 -13.47 9.25
C SER A 142 26.24 -14.70 9.70
N LYS A 143 27.58 -14.67 9.65
CA LYS A 143 28.44 -15.78 10.11
C LYS A 143 28.96 -15.64 11.55
N GLY A 144 28.66 -14.53 12.24
CA GLY A 144 29.21 -14.23 13.57
C GLY A 144 28.42 -14.77 14.78
N SER A 145 27.20 -15.27 14.61
CA SER A 145 26.27 -15.50 15.75
C SER A 145 25.96 -16.96 16.05
N ARG A 146 26.87 -17.90 15.74
CA ARG A 146 26.64 -19.32 16.05
C ARG A 146 27.89 -20.00 16.57
N SER A 147 28.27 -19.68 17.81
CA SER A 147 29.12 -20.52 18.67
C SER A 147 29.10 -19.93 20.08
N LYS A 148 28.21 -20.43 20.95
CA LYS A 148 28.39 -20.64 22.39
C LYS A 148 27.08 -21.16 22.96
N GLU A 149 26.83 -22.45 22.77
CA GLU A 149 25.98 -23.24 23.66
C GLU A 149 26.18 -24.71 23.32
N SER A 150 26.86 -25.42 24.24
CA SER A 150 26.73 -26.83 24.65
C SER A 150 28.07 -27.51 24.94
N GLU A 151 28.06 -28.28 26.05
CA GLU A 151 29.07 -29.21 26.60
C GLU A 151 30.19 -28.52 27.42
N GLU A 152 30.38 -28.72 28.73
CA GLU A 152 29.86 -29.61 29.79
C GLU A 152 29.95 -28.85 31.13
#